data_AF-A0A3C0EL32-F1
#
_entry.id   AF-A0A3C0EL32-F1
#
_cell.length_a   1.000
_cell.length_b   1.000
_cell.length_c   1.000
_cell.angle_alpha   90.00
_cell.angle_beta   90.00
_cell.angle_gamma   90.00
#
_symmetry.space_group_name_H-M   'P 1'
#
loop_
_entity.id
_entity.type
_entity.pdbx_description
1 polymer ?
#
loop_
_entity_poly.entity_id
_entity_poly.type
_entity_poly.pdbx_seq_one_letter_code
_entity_poly.pdbx_strand_id
1 'polypeptide(L)'
;IETRVPMARSVNTGISGFIDSSGELGNWVQEDGRFQQIQGWATRTMILDNRQTFYGRWGDWPIRVILILTMLRLFVATLVRRKMV
;
A
#
# COMPACT_ATOMS: atom_id res chain seq x y z
N ILE A 1 0.68 -0.09 -6.43
CA ILE A 1 1.09 -1.35 -5.75
C ILE A 1 -0.10 -2.26 -5.48
N GLU A 2 -0.88 -2.00 -4.42
CA GLU A 2 -1.91 -2.93 -3.93
C GLU A 2 -3.01 -3.26 -4.94
N THR A 3 -3.45 -2.27 -5.70
CA THR A 3 -4.54 -2.40 -6.67
C THR A 3 -4.06 -2.39 -8.11
N ARG A 4 -2.75 -2.29 -8.35
CA ARG A 4 -2.15 -2.07 -9.68
C ARG A 4 -2.68 -0.85 -10.45
N VAL A 5 -3.35 0.09 -9.78
CA VAL A 5 -3.81 1.33 -10.42
C VAL A 5 -2.67 2.36 -10.42
N PRO A 6 -2.24 2.87 -11.60
CA PRO A 6 -1.29 3.98 -11.67
C PRO A 6 -1.95 5.27 -11.12
N MET A 7 -1.16 6.16 -10.53
CA MET A 7 -1.66 7.33 -9.80
C MET A 7 -0.96 8.61 -10.23
N ALA A 8 -1.76 9.64 -10.53
CA ALA A 8 -1.33 11.04 -10.56
C ALA A 8 -1.60 11.64 -9.19
N ARG A 9 -0.54 12.00 -8.48
CA ARG A 9 -0.65 12.64 -7.17
C ARG A 9 -0.37 14.13 -7.32
N SER A 10 -1.36 14.95 -7.03
CA SER A 10 -1.26 16.41 -7.00
C SER A 10 -1.61 16.92 -5.60
N VAL A 11 -0.65 17.56 -4.95
CA VAL A 11 -0.77 18.11 -3.60
C VAL A 11 -0.07 19.47 -3.55
N ASN A 12 -0.57 20.39 -2.71
CA ASN A 12 -0.07 21.78 -2.69
C ASN A 12 1.36 21.90 -2.17
N THR A 13 1.67 21.24 -1.06
CA THR A 13 2.93 21.42 -0.34
C THR A 13 3.79 20.16 -0.26
N GLY A 14 3.17 19.00 -0.43
CA GLY A 14 3.85 17.71 -0.42
C GLY A 14 4.47 17.36 -1.78
N ILE A 15 4.87 16.11 -1.91
CA ILE A 15 5.48 15.58 -3.13
C ILE A 15 4.37 15.29 -4.16
N SER A 16 4.39 16.05 -5.25
CA SER A 16 3.53 15.84 -6.41
C SER A 16 4.27 15.08 -7.51
N GLY A 17 3.56 14.23 -8.25
CA GLY A 17 4.12 13.47 -9.37
C GLY A 17 3.34 12.20 -9.68
N PHE A 18 4.02 11.22 -10.26
CA PHE A 18 3.39 10.03 -10.82
C PHE A 18 3.93 8.75 -10.20
N ILE A 19 3.04 7.79 -9.96
CA ILE A 19 3.35 6.48 -9.42
C ILE A 19 2.76 5.45 -10.38
N ASP A 20 3.55 4.49 -10.85
CA ASP A 20 3.06 3.46 -11.76
C ASP A 20 2.23 2.37 -11.03
N SER A 21 1.72 1.39 -11.78
CA SER A 21 0.99 0.24 -11.22
C SER A 21 1.83 -0.59 -10.22
N SER A 22 3.14 -0.67 -10.44
CA SER A 22 4.15 -1.38 -9.63
C SER A 22 4.48 -0.68 -8.32
N GLY A 23 4.20 0.62 -8.22
CA GLY A 23 4.73 1.50 -7.17
C GLY A 23 6.06 2.15 -7.52
N GLU A 24 6.56 1.99 -8.73
CA GLU A 24 7.75 2.68 -9.21
C GLU A 24 7.48 4.18 -9.24
N LEU A 25 8.46 4.89 -8.68
CA LEU A 25 8.46 6.32 -8.48
C LEU A 25 9.21 6.97 -9.66
N GLY A 26 8.63 8.01 -10.27
CA GLY A 26 9.30 8.72 -11.35
C GLY A 26 8.52 9.95 -11.82
N ASN A 27 9.25 10.92 -12.40
CA ASN A 27 8.71 12.21 -12.84
C ASN A 27 7.99 12.97 -11.72
N TRP A 28 8.71 13.18 -10.61
CA TRP A 28 8.29 14.10 -9.57
C TRP A 28 8.34 15.54 -10.05
N VAL A 29 7.46 16.38 -9.51
CA VAL A 29 7.67 17.82 -9.57
C VAL A 29 8.90 18.11 -8.71
N GLN A 30 9.93 18.69 -9.31
CA GLN A 30 11.20 18.98 -8.66
C GLN A 30 11.74 20.33 -9.12
N GLU A 31 12.25 21.11 -8.18
CA GLU A 31 12.92 22.39 -8.41
C GLU A 31 14.12 22.46 -7.45
N ASP A 32 15.32 22.73 -7.98
CA ASP A 32 16.58 22.85 -7.22
C ASP A 32 16.84 21.71 -6.22
N GLY A 33 16.59 20.46 -6.62
CA GLY A 33 16.78 19.29 -5.76
C GLY A 33 15.68 19.07 -4.72
N ARG A 34 14.71 19.99 -4.60
CA ARG A 34 13.58 19.92 -3.65
C ARG A 34 12.34 19.39 -4.35
N PHE A 35 11.47 18.72 -3.57
CA PHE A 35 10.24 18.09 -4.06
C PHE A 35 8.96 18.56 -3.34
N GLN A 36 9.11 19.41 -2.32
CA GLN A 36 8.04 19.89 -1.46
C GLN A 36 8.13 21.39 -1.33
N GLN A 37 7.01 22.08 -1.14
CA GLN A 37 6.94 23.55 -1.02
C GLN A 37 7.59 24.27 -2.21
N ILE A 38 7.43 23.72 -3.41
CA ILE A 38 7.96 24.26 -4.65
C ILE A 38 6.82 24.57 -5.62
N GLN A 39 7.08 25.43 -6.59
CA GLN A 39 6.15 25.66 -7.70
C GLN A 39 6.65 24.90 -8.92
N GLY A 40 5.77 24.14 -9.56
CA GLY A 40 6.15 23.39 -10.74
C GLY A 40 5.07 22.47 -11.26
N TRP A 41 5.39 21.78 -12.36
CA TRP A 41 4.51 20.82 -13.01
C TRP A 41 5.32 19.65 -13.55
N ALA A 42 4.65 18.52 -13.77
CA ALA A 42 5.22 17.35 -14.41
C ALA A 42 4.17 16.73 -15.33
N THR A 43 4.60 16.19 -16.47
CA THR A 43 3.73 15.47 -17.41
C THR A 43 4.30 14.08 -17.67
N ARG A 44 3.43 13.07 -17.66
CA ARG A 44 3.80 11.68 -17.96
C ARG A 44 2.64 10.95 -18.61
N THR A 45 2.94 10.14 -19.63
CA THR A 45 1.99 9.17 -20.17
C THR A 45 1.85 8.00 -19.20
N MET A 46 0.63 7.69 -18.78
CA MET A 46 0.35 6.54 -17.91
C MET A 46 -0.05 5.31 -18.70
N ILE A 47 0.48 4.16 -18.28
CA ILE A 47 0.10 2.85 -18.81
C ILE A 47 -0.93 2.26 -17.85
N LEU A 48 -2.12 1.95 -18.35
CA LEU A 48 -3.14 1.25 -17.58
C LEU A 48 -2.81 -0.24 -17.51
N ASP A 49 -2.89 -0.80 -16.31
CA ASP A 49 -2.67 -2.23 -16.04
C ASP A 49 -4.02 -2.90 -15.77
N ASN A 50 -4.38 -3.91 -16.57
CA ASN A 50 -5.64 -4.65 -16.38
C ASN A 50 -5.52 -5.80 -15.35
N ARG A 51 -4.29 -6.15 -14.95
CA ARG A 51 -4.04 -7.31 -14.10
C ARG A 51 -4.57 -7.06 -12.70
N GLN A 52 -5.26 -8.05 -12.15
CA GLN A 52 -5.70 -8.03 -10.76
C GLN A 52 -4.60 -8.56 -9.84
N THR A 53 -4.34 -7.86 -8.74
CA THR A 53 -3.43 -8.34 -7.68
C THR A 53 -4.11 -9.37 -6.78
N PHE A 54 -3.32 -10.17 -6.08
CA PHE A 54 -3.84 -11.09 -5.06
C PHE A 54 -4.64 -10.34 -3.99
N TYR A 55 -4.08 -9.23 -3.48
CA TYR A 55 -4.76 -8.36 -2.52
C TYR A 55 -6.03 -7.71 -3.11
N GLY A 56 -6.00 -7.26 -4.37
CA GLY A 56 -7.18 -6.70 -5.03
C GLY A 56 -8.31 -7.72 -5.25
N ARG A 57 -7.99 -9.03 -5.26
CA ARG A 57 -8.98 -10.11 -5.34
C ARG A 57 -9.53 -10.53 -3.98
N TRP A 58 -8.66 -10.66 -2.98
CA TRP A 58 -9.00 -11.28 -1.69
C TRP A 58 -9.08 -10.30 -0.52
N GLY A 59 -8.62 -9.07 -0.71
CA GLY A 59 -8.48 -8.05 0.33
C GLY A 59 -7.71 -8.59 1.54
N ASP A 60 -8.22 -8.27 2.72
CA ASP A 60 -7.64 -8.68 3.99
C ASP A 60 -8.01 -10.11 4.42
N TRP A 61 -8.87 -10.83 3.69
CA TRP A 61 -9.44 -12.09 4.17
C TRP A 61 -8.40 -13.12 4.60
N PRO A 62 -7.31 -13.36 3.83
CA PRO A 62 -6.25 -14.29 4.25
C PRO A 62 -5.60 -13.89 5.59
N ILE A 63 -5.37 -12.59 5.80
CA ILE A 63 -4.76 -12.07 7.04
C ILE A 63 -5.74 -12.22 8.20
N ARG A 64 -7.04 -11.93 7.99
CA ARG A 64 -8.08 -12.10 9.02
C ARG A 64 -8.20 -13.55 9.47
N VAL A 65 -8.14 -14.51 8.55
CA VAL A 65 -8.16 -15.94 8.87
C VAL A 65 -6.96 -16.33 9.73
N ILE A 66 -5.74 -15.94 9.32
CA ILE A 66 -4.51 -16.23 10.08
C ILE A 66 -4.56 -15.59 11.48
N LEU A 67 -5.07 -14.36 11.58
CA LEU A 67 -5.22 -13.66 12.85
C LEU A 67 -6.17 -14.41 13.80
N ILE A 68 -7.35 -14.81 13.32
CA ILE A 68 -8.33 -15.55 14.12
C ILE A 68 -7.75 -16.90 14.59
N LEU A 69 -7.08 -17.64 13.72
CA LEU A 69 -6.45 -18.92 14.08
C LEU A 69 -5.34 -18.72 15.13
N THR A 70 -4.57 -17.64 15.00
CA THR A 70 -3.53 -17.28 15.97
C THR A 70 -4.14 -16.93 17.33
N MET A 71 -5.20 -16.12 17.37
CA MET A 71 -5.91 -15.79 18.61
C MET A 71 -6.54 -17.03 19.25
N LEU A 72 -7.14 -17.92 18.46
CA LEU A 72 -7.71 -19.17 18.95
C LEU A 72 -6.64 -20.08 19.57
N ARG A 73 -5.49 -20.21 18.91
CA ARG A 73 -4.35 -20.97 19.44
C ARG A 73 -3.89 -20.41 20.79
N LEU A 74 -3.73 -19.09 20.89
CA LEU A 74 -3.32 -18.44 22.14
C LEU A 74 -4.37 -18.63 23.23
N PHE A 75 -5.65 -18.52 22.90
CA PHE A 75 -6.74 -18.77 23.82
C PHE A 75 -6.70 -20.20 24.37
N VAL A 76 -6.60 -21.21 23.51
CA VAL A 76 -6.48 -22.62 23.94
C VAL A 76 -5.24 -22.83 24.82
N ALA A 77 -4.09 -22.28 24.44
CA ALA A 77 -2.85 -22.39 25.22
C ALA A 77 -3.02 -21.80 26.64
N THR A 78 -3.70 -20.65 26.78
CA THR A 78 -3.96 -20.05 28.10
C THR A 78 -4.91 -20.88 28.96
N LEU A 79 -5.94 -21.50 28.37
CA LEU A 79 -6.85 -22.40 29.09
C LEU A 79 -6.14 -23.67 29.57
N VAL A 80 -5.30 -24.27 28.74
CA VAL A 80 -4.50 -25.46 29.11
C VAL A 80 -3.50 -25.12 30.21
N ARG A 81 -2.83 -23.96 30.12
CA ARG A 81 -1.92 -23.49 31.18
C ARG A 81 -2.64 -23.30 32.52
N ARG A 82 -3.84 -22.73 32.50
CA ARG A 82 -4.68 -22.56 33.70
C ARG A 82 -5.11 -23.89 34.33
N LYS A 83 -5.20 -24.97 33.57
CA LYS A 83 -5.59 -26.29 34.06
C LYS A 83 -4.43 -27.07 34.69
N MET A 84 -3.19 -26.71 34.40
CA MET A 84 -1.97 -27.36 34.93
C MET A 84 -1.37 -26.66 36.17
N VAL A 85 -1.91 -25.50 36.56
CA VAL A 85 -1.57 -24.75 37.78
C VAL A 85 -2.70 -24.94 38.79
#